data_AF-A0A2T5AHQ3-F1
#
_entry.id   AF-A0A2T5AHQ3-F1
#
_cell.length_a   1.000
_cell.length_b   1.000
_cell.length_c   1.000
_cell.angle_alpha   90.00
_cell.angle_beta   90.00
_cell.angle_gamma   90.00
#
_symmetry.space_group_name_H-M   'P 1'
#
loop_
_entity.id
_entity.type
_entity.pdbx_description
1 polymer ?
#
loop_
_entity_poly.entity_id
_entity_poly.type
_entity_poly.pdbx_seq_one_letter_code
_entity_poly.pdbx_strand_id
1 'polypeptide(L)'
;MRQIPVDTATATVMVAKNPQPKVKDRRTGEIATDAETGAKLMTVDVMFAANDEVEILSVTVPEPGISGELTMGTPVALTGLVARPWENEFNGQKRHGIAFRAVAVTSLVETAAKSKAA
;
A
#
# COMPACT_ATOMS: atom_id res chain seq x y z
N MET A 1 12.05 14.65 -6.78
CA MET A 1 12.31 13.24 -7.15
C MET A 1 11.20 12.71 -8.04
N ARG A 2 11.56 11.98 -9.09
CA ARG A 2 10.63 11.47 -10.11
C ARG A 2 9.75 10.34 -9.54
N GLN A 3 8.50 10.26 -9.97
CA GLN A 3 7.67 9.07 -9.76
C GLN A 3 7.94 8.07 -10.88
N ILE A 4 8.15 6.82 -10.53
CA ILE A 4 8.44 5.73 -11.46
C ILE A 4 7.24 4.78 -11.42
N PRO A 5 6.45 4.68 -12.51
CA PRO A 5 5.40 3.67 -12.60
C PRO A 5 5.98 2.28 -12.44
N VAL A 6 5.34 1.44 -11.64
CA VAL A 6 5.70 0.03 -11.48
C VAL A 6 4.74 -0.79 -12.33
N ASP A 7 5.28 -1.62 -13.23
CA ASP A 7 4.47 -2.57 -13.97
C ASP A 7 4.05 -3.72 -13.04
N THR A 8 2.74 -3.98 -12.99
CA THR A 8 2.14 -5.02 -12.15
C THR A 8 1.41 -6.07 -12.98
N ALA A 9 1.52 -6.03 -14.32
CA ALA A 9 0.74 -6.88 -15.22
C ALA A 9 1.02 -8.38 -15.03
N THR A 10 2.27 -8.74 -14.75
CA THR A 10 2.70 -10.12 -14.50
C THR A 10 3.00 -10.39 -13.02
N ALA A 11 2.77 -9.40 -12.15
CA ALA A 11 3.08 -9.52 -10.74
C ALA A 11 2.04 -10.37 -10.00
N THR A 12 2.50 -11.27 -9.15
CA THR A 12 1.65 -11.92 -8.15
C THR A 12 1.80 -11.17 -6.83
N VAL A 13 0.69 -10.68 -6.27
CA VAL A 13 0.69 -9.86 -5.06
C VAL A 13 -0.24 -10.44 -4.00
N MET A 14 0.26 -10.62 -2.79
CA MET A 14 -0.51 -11.07 -1.63
C MET A 14 -0.27 -10.17 -0.43
N VAL A 15 -1.30 -9.94 0.38
CA VAL A 15 -1.18 -9.18 1.64
C VAL A 15 -0.25 -9.93 2.60
N ALA A 16 0.81 -9.29 3.04
CA ALA A 16 1.71 -9.80 4.08
C ALA A 16 1.31 -9.26 5.47
N LYS A 17 0.78 -8.03 5.53
CA LYS A 17 0.23 -7.44 6.75
C LYS A 17 -1.02 -6.61 6.41
N ASN A 18 -2.06 -6.81 7.20
CA ASN A 18 -3.34 -6.11 7.04
C ASN A 18 -3.15 -4.58 7.02
N PRO A 19 -4.01 -3.83 6.32
CA PRO A 19 -3.97 -2.38 6.29
C PRO A 19 -3.96 -1.78 7.69
N GLN A 20 -3.07 -0.81 7.93
CA GLN A 20 -2.99 -0.04 9.17
C GLN A 20 -2.92 1.45 8.87
N PRO A 21 -3.48 2.32 9.75
CA PRO A 21 -3.30 3.76 9.61
C PRO A 21 -1.82 4.14 9.54
N LYS A 22 -1.44 4.93 8.55
CA LYS A 22 -0.08 5.41 8.38
C LYS A 22 0.17 6.54 9.38
N VAL A 23 0.94 6.26 10.42
CA VAL A 23 1.29 7.26 11.43
C VAL A 23 2.38 8.21 10.88
N LYS A 24 2.07 9.51 10.84
CA LYS A 24 2.98 10.59 10.44
C LYS A 24 3.92 10.96 11.58
N ASP A 25 3.37 11.13 12.79
CA ASP A 25 4.14 11.42 14.01
C ASP A 25 3.82 10.37 15.09
N ARG A 26 4.84 9.59 15.45
CA ARG A 26 4.71 8.50 16.43
C ARG A 26 4.58 8.99 17.87
N ARG A 27 4.95 10.23 18.19
CA ARG A 27 4.78 10.79 19.55
C ARG A 27 3.33 11.20 19.80
N THR A 28 2.67 11.77 18.79
CA THR A 28 1.32 12.31 18.91
C THR A 28 0.25 11.31 18.43
N GLY A 29 0.64 10.33 17.60
CA GLY A 29 -0.31 9.43 16.94
C GLY A 29 -1.00 10.09 15.73
N GLU A 30 -0.51 11.24 15.25
CA GLU A 30 -1.06 11.91 14.08
C GLU A 30 -1.04 10.97 12.86
N ILE A 31 -2.21 10.77 12.25
CA ILE A 31 -2.34 9.95 11.04
C ILE A 31 -2.03 10.81 9.82
N ALA A 32 -1.22 10.27 8.92
CA ALA A 32 -0.91 10.91 7.66
C ALA A 32 -2.18 11.01 6.80
N THR A 33 -2.38 12.16 6.19
CA THR A 33 -3.46 12.41 5.23
C THR A 33 -2.90 12.65 3.85
N ASP A 34 -3.72 12.33 2.85
CA ASP A 34 -3.46 12.66 1.47
C ASP A 34 -3.56 14.17 1.26
N ALA A 35 -2.57 14.78 0.60
CA ALA A 35 -2.51 16.23 0.47
C ALA A 35 -3.56 16.79 -0.49
N GLU A 36 -4.04 15.99 -1.45
CA GLU A 36 -5.00 16.44 -2.47
C GLU A 36 -6.44 16.20 -2.01
N THR A 37 -6.71 15.04 -1.41
CA THR A 37 -8.07 14.60 -1.05
C THR A 37 -8.39 14.74 0.43
N GLY A 38 -7.39 14.92 1.30
CA GLY A 38 -7.56 14.90 2.75
C GLY A 38 -7.84 13.52 3.35
N ALA A 39 -7.94 12.48 2.53
CA ALA A 39 -8.21 11.12 2.99
C ALA A 39 -7.09 10.61 3.91
N LYS A 40 -7.43 9.80 4.92
CA LYS A 40 -6.41 9.13 5.74
C LYS A 40 -5.59 8.19 4.86
N LEU A 41 -4.29 8.15 5.09
CA LEU A 41 -3.40 7.21 4.44
C LEU A 41 -3.27 5.94 5.28
N MET A 42 -3.27 4.83 4.58
CA MET A 42 -3.04 3.50 5.12
C MET A 42 -1.71 2.97 4.59
N THR A 43 -1.13 2.05 5.35
CA THR A 43 -0.01 1.22 4.90
C THR A 43 -0.49 -0.22 4.84
N VAL A 44 -0.24 -0.88 3.70
CA VAL A 44 -0.44 -2.31 3.51
C VAL A 44 0.91 -2.91 3.14
N ASP A 45 1.37 -3.91 3.89
CA ASP A 45 2.57 -4.63 3.47
C ASP A 45 2.13 -5.80 2.59
N VAL A 46 2.75 -5.93 1.43
CA VAL A 46 2.43 -6.97 0.44
C VAL A 46 3.69 -7.74 0.08
N MET A 47 3.55 -9.05 -0.12
CA MET A 47 4.51 -9.81 -0.88
C MET A 47 4.25 -9.55 -2.36
N PHE A 48 5.29 -9.12 -3.07
CA PHE A 48 5.27 -8.78 -4.49
C PHE A 48 6.26 -9.70 -5.21
N ALA A 49 5.74 -10.58 -6.08
CA ALA A 49 6.53 -11.50 -6.87
C ALA A 49 6.45 -11.12 -8.35
N ALA A 50 7.58 -10.78 -8.96
CA ALA A 50 7.71 -10.45 -10.38
C ALA A 50 9.15 -10.65 -10.84
N ASN A 51 9.36 -10.95 -12.13
CA ASN A 51 10.70 -11.11 -12.72
C ASN A 51 11.59 -12.12 -11.96
N ASP A 52 11.02 -13.25 -11.54
CA ASP A 52 11.68 -14.28 -10.72
C ASP A 52 12.23 -13.81 -9.36
N GLU A 53 11.82 -12.62 -8.91
CA GLU A 53 12.15 -12.06 -7.60
C GLU A 53 10.90 -11.91 -6.72
N VAL A 54 11.10 -11.97 -5.40
CA VAL A 54 10.04 -11.79 -4.40
C VAL A 54 10.51 -10.82 -3.33
N GLU A 55 9.73 -9.77 -3.12
CA GLU A 55 10.01 -8.72 -2.13
C GLU A 55 8.80 -8.43 -1.25
N ILE A 56 9.03 -7.89 -0.05
CA ILE A 56 7.98 -7.30 0.77
C ILE A 56 7.97 -5.79 0.56
N LEU A 57 6.88 -5.27 0.00
CA LEU A 57 6.68 -3.85 -0.24
C LEU A 57 5.72 -3.26 0.78
N SER A 58 6.11 -2.15 1.41
CA SER A 58 5.21 -1.35 2.25
C SER A 58 4.52 -0.29 1.40
N VAL A 59 3.27 -0.54 1.02
CA VAL A 59 2.52 0.27 0.07
C VAL A 59 1.64 1.26 0.83
N THR A 60 1.81 2.55 0.52
CA THR A 60 0.89 3.60 0.99
C THR A 60 -0.31 3.71 0.06
N VAL A 61 -1.52 3.76 0.60
CA VAL A 61 -2.76 3.92 -0.17
C VAL A 61 -3.75 4.81 0.61
N PRO A 62 -4.53 5.68 -0.04
CA PRO A 62 -5.66 6.35 0.61
C PRO A 62 -6.67 5.33 1.13
N GLU A 63 -7.25 5.54 2.31
CA GLU A 63 -8.27 4.65 2.90
C GLU A 63 -9.43 4.33 1.95
N PRO A 64 -10.00 5.29 1.18
CA PRO A 64 -11.05 5.00 0.18
C PRO A 64 -10.57 4.12 -1.00
N GLY A 65 -9.27 4.00 -1.20
CA GLY A 65 -8.67 3.15 -2.25
C GLY A 65 -8.55 1.68 -1.85
N ILE A 66 -8.96 1.30 -0.63
CA ILE A 66 -8.99 -0.10 -0.20
C ILE A 66 -10.36 -0.70 -0.49
N SER A 67 -10.38 -1.86 -1.14
CA SER A 67 -11.62 -2.57 -1.50
C SER A 67 -11.53 -4.06 -1.22
N GLY A 68 -12.62 -4.61 -0.65
CA GLY A 68 -12.67 -5.98 -0.15
C GLY A 68 -11.93 -6.15 1.18
N GLU A 69 -11.95 -7.38 1.68
CA GLU A 69 -11.23 -7.74 2.91
C GLU A 69 -9.75 -8.02 2.59
N LEU A 70 -8.83 -7.33 3.27
CA LEU A 70 -7.39 -7.42 3.07
C LEU A 70 -6.69 -8.03 4.29
N THR A 71 -6.86 -9.33 4.49
CA THR A 71 -6.13 -10.09 5.53
C THR A 71 -4.89 -10.77 4.96
N MET A 72 -3.93 -11.10 5.82
CA MET A 72 -2.72 -11.84 5.43
C MET A 72 -3.04 -13.05 4.53
N GLY A 73 -2.31 -13.17 3.42
CA GLY A 73 -2.50 -14.21 2.40
C GLY A 73 -3.55 -13.87 1.33
N THR A 74 -4.32 -12.78 1.49
CA THR A 74 -5.31 -12.37 0.49
C THR A 74 -4.59 -11.92 -0.79
N PRO A 75 -4.91 -12.51 -1.97
CA PRO A 75 -4.41 -12.02 -3.25
C PRO A 75 -5.03 -10.65 -3.59
N VAL A 76 -4.22 -9.72 -4.08
CA VAL A 76 -4.66 -8.34 -4.36
C VAL A 76 -4.14 -7.81 -5.70
N ALA A 77 -4.89 -6.87 -6.28
CA ALA A 77 -4.40 -6.01 -7.35
C ALA A 77 -3.93 -4.66 -6.78
N LEU A 78 -2.83 -4.13 -7.33
CA LEU A 78 -2.32 -2.80 -7.02
C LEU A 78 -2.56 -1.87 -8.20
N THR A 79 -3.46 -0.90 -8.06
CA THR A 79 -3.76 0.06 -9.13
C THR A 79 -2.89 1.30 -8.98
N GLY A 80 -2.24 1.72 -10.07
CA GLY A 80 -1.44 2.95 -10.12
C GLY A 80 -0.25 2.93 -9.17
N LEU A 81 0.41 1.77 -9.03
CA LEU A 81 1.59 1.63 -8.19
C LEU A 81 2.74 2.49 -8.75
N VAL A 82 3.27 3.37 -7.91
CA VAL A 82 4.45 4.18 -8.22
C VAL A 82 5.51 4.00 -7.14
N ALA A 83 6.75 3.90 -7.59
CA ALA A 83 7.94 3.97 -6.77
C ALA A 83 8.49 5.40 -6.78
N ARG A 84 8.86 5.89 -5.60
CA ARG A 84 9.45 7.22 -5.42
C ARG A 84 10.72 7.10 -4.58
N PRO A 85 11.91 7.33 -5.13
CA PRO A 85 13.09 7.47 -4.29
C PRO A 85 12.90 8.66 -3.35
N TRP A 86 13.44 8.54 -2.16
CA TRP A 86 13.54 9.62 -1.20
C TRP A 86 14.89 9.58 -0.50
N GLU A 87 15.33 10.76 -0.09
CA GLU A 87 16.49 10.96 0.77
C GLU A 87 16.07 11.95 1.85
N ASN A 88 16.47 11.70 3.10
CA ASN A 88 16.20 12.58 4.22
C ASN A 88 17.38 12.54 5.19
N GLU A 89 17.58 13.62 5.95
CA GLU A 89 18.53 13.64 7.04
C GLU A 89 17.78 13.56 8.36
N PHE A 90 18.15 12.59 9.21
CA PHE A 90 17.53 12.41 10.52
C PHE A 90 18.64 12.25 11.57
N ASN A 91 18.68 13.17 12.54
CA ASN A 91 19.74 13.26 13.56
C ASN A 91 21.16 13.26 12.95
N GLY A 92 21.37 14.01 11.87
CA GLY A 92 22.67 14.09 11.18
C GLY A 92 23.04 12.86 10.35
N GLN A 93 22.18 11.83 10.31
CA GLN A 93 22.39 10.66 9.45
C GLN A 93 21.53 10.77 8.19
N LYS A 94 22.17 10.67 7.02
CA LYS A 94 21.48 10.53 5.74
C LYS A 94 20.78 9.17 5.69
N ARG A 95 19.48 9.20 5.42
CA ARG A 95 18.64 8.04 5.14
C ARG A 95 18.09 8.17 3.74
N HIS A 96 17.90 7.04 3.07
CA HIS A 96 17.29 7.00 1.75
C HIS A 96 16.47 5.72 1.62
N GLY A 97 15.64 5.68 0.59
CA GLY A 97 14.89 4.48 0.25
C GLY A 97 13.91 4.73 -0.88
N ILE A 98 13.07 3.74 -1.12
CA ILE A 98 11.98 3.82 -2.08
C ILE A 98 10.65 3.83 -1.31
N ALA A 99 9.80 4.80 -1.59
CA ALA A 99 8.43 4.83 -1.12
C ALA A 99 7.52 4.27 -2.23
N PHE A 100 6.72 3.28 -1.88
CA PHE A 100 5.69 2.74 -2.77
C PHE A 100 4.35 3.35 -2.43
N ARG A 101 3.63 3.80 -3.45
CA ARG A 101 2.28 4.33 -3.32
C ARG A 101 1.39 3.77 -4.41
N ALA A 102 0.21 3.31 -4.03
CA ALA A 102 -0.84 2.91 -4.97
C ALA A 102 -2.02 3.89 -4.89
N VAL A 103 -2.80 3.95 -5.96
CA VAL A 103 -4.11 4.60 -5.97
C VAL A 103 -5.14 3.72 -5.27
N ALA A 104 -5.10 2.40 -5.52
CA ALA A 104 -5.99 1.44 -4.88
C ALA A 104 -5.31 0.08 -4.62
N VAL A 105 -5.78 -0.60 -3.57
CA VAL A 105 -5.48 -2.00 -3.24
C VAL A 105 -6.80 -2.76 -3.18
N THR A 106 -6.98 -3.72 -4.08
CA THR A 106 -8.26 -4.42 -4.27
C THR A 106 -8.08 -5.90 -4.03
N SER A 107 -8.89 -6.47 -3.13
CA SER A 107 -8.97 -7.92 -2.96
C SER A 107 -9.40 -8.59 -4.26
N LEU A 108 -8.70 -9.66 -4.64
CA LEU A 108 -9.07 -10.52 -5.77
C LEU A 108 -9.95 -11.70 -5.33
N VAL A 109 -10.31 -11.76 -4.05
CA VAL A 109 -11.26 -12.74 -3.54
C VAL A 109 -12.66 -12.16 -3.65
N GLU A 110 -13.53 -12.85 -4.40
CA GLU A 110 -14.92 -12.46 -4.51
C GLU A 110 -15.60 -12.59 -3.15
N THR A 111 -16.07 -11.46 -2.62
CA THR A 111 -16.85 -11.47 -1.38
C THR A 111 -18.22 -12.04 -1.71
N ALA A 112 -18.49 -13.29 -1.33
CA ALA A 112 -19.83 -13.86 -1.44
C ALA A 112 -20.79 -12.97 -0.65
N ALA A 113 -21.48 -12.07 -1.35
CA ALA A 113 -22.50 -11.23 -0.75
C ALA A 113 -23.53 -12.18 -0.13
N LYS A 114 -23.71 -12.11 1.19
CA LYS A 114 -24.78 -12.83 1.89
C LYS A 114 -26.09 -12.39 1.27
N SER A 115 -26.61 -13.19 0.33
CA SER A 115 -27.98 -13.09 -0.15
C SER A 115 -28.86 -13.20 1.08
N LYS A 116 -29.48 -12.08 1.47
CA LYS A 116 -30.47 -12.00 2.52
C LYS A 116 -31.65 -12.87 2.05
N ALA A 117 -31.68 -14.12 2.49
CA ALA A 117 -32.85 -14.97 2.33
C ALA A 117 -34.02 -14.26 3.03
N ALA A 118 -35.02 -13.92 2.23
CA ALA A 118 -36.30 -13.37 2.65
C ALA A 118 -37.23 -14.50 3.13
#